data_AF-A0A430AEV7-F1
#
_entry.id   AF-A0A430AEV7-F1
#
_cell.length_a   1.000
_cell.length_b   1.000
_cell.length_c   1.000
_cell.angle_alpha   90.00
_cell.angle_beta   90.00
_cell.angle_gamma   90.00
#
_symmetry.space_group_name_H-M   'P 1'
#
loop_
_entity.id
_entity.type
_entity.pdbx_description
1 polymer ?
#
loop_
_entity_poly.entity_id
_entity_poly.type
_entity_poly.pdbx_seq_one_letter_code
_entity_poly.pdbx_strand_id
1 'polypeptide(L)'
;MNNRWYRQLRGARHMNKKIQKISLTLICSSALLAGCGNLQNAKTESSSNTSTNNATITTGRVNSNVYQALMENGKYQTSAARGMSASRLNSNYNLANFQKGLLNVSQDSFSVNNYYYREGQLITAETLKKWLGRKSSENPEGLNPQISSQTEEQEKANPIIFQQVEEADFINKDTQKLEGITLGIALNKVYYTTESATTIDEATMIEKGKEAANQLLEKVRDLKGAESIPITIALFEQAPEDDIAGGHYFAQATSKNGATKVSKWADINESYVSLPVINNDSNLATKDGLNSKFNSFKNDIQGFFPNLSGVTGVAYYKDNELNKLTVTIQTKYYSKTEITSFTQYVGKKAESTFTEKTDLEIQISSQEGPQAYLSKSSDAQSISAHIFN
;
A
#
# COMPACT_ATOMS: atom_id res chain seq x y z
N MET A 1 91.11 -44.40 -16.13
CA MET A 1 89.99 -44.39 -15.16
C MET A 1 88.71 -44.13 -15.92
N ASN A 2 87.82 -45.12 -15.86
CA ASN A 2 86.35 -45.12 -16.08
C ASN A 2 85.77 -44.13 -17.09
N ASN A 3 85.39 -44.62 -18.28
CA ASN A 3 84.10 -45.26 -18.62
C ASN A 3 83.05 -44.20 -18.99
N ARG A 4 82.23 -44.35 -20.03
CA ARG A 4 82.15 -45.25 -21.18
C ARG A 4 80.96 -44.71 -22.01
N TRP A 5 81.12 -44.59 -23.33
CA TRP A 5 80.13 -44.94 -24.38
C TRP A 5 78.83 -44.07 -24.45
N TYR A 6 78.21 -43.74 -25.58
CA TYR A 6 78.41 -44.05 -26.99
C TYR A 6 77.71 -42.97 -27.84
N ARG A 7 78.38 -42.56 -28.93
CA ARG A 7 77.76 -42.00 -30.14
C ARG A 7 77.01 -43.13 -30.86
N GLN A 8 75.90 -42.82 -31.55
CA GLN A 8 75.73 -43.06 -33.00
C GLN A 8 74.24 -42.95 -33.41
N LEU A 9 73.95 -42.05 -34.36
CA LEU A 9 73.42 -42.32 -35.73
C LEU A 9 71.90 -42.62 -35.73
N ARG A 10 71.08 -42.19 -36.70
CA ARG A 10 71.33 -41.72 -38.06
C ARG A 10 70.02 -41.13 -38.59
N GLY A 11 70.14 -40.06 -39.39
CA GLY A 11 69.29 -39.79 -40.56
C GLY A 11 67.88 -39.25 -40.30
N ALA A 12 67.27 -38.48 -41.19
CA ALA A 12 67.74 -37.87 -42.42
C ALA A 12 66.71 -36.83 -42.89
N ARG A 13 67.17 -35.98 -43.81
CA ARG A 13 66.44 -35.25 -44.86
C ARG A 13 65.87 -33.86 -44.53
N HIS A 14 66.59 -32.92 -45.14
CA HIS A 14 66.25 -31.62 -45.71
C HIS A 14 65.07 -30.79 -45.18
N MET A 15 65.49 -29.76 -44.45
CA MET A 15 65.03 -28.38 -44.57
C MET A 15 64.90 -27.87 -46.02
N ASN A 16 63.81 -27.18 -46.29
CA ASN A 16 63.81 -25.76 -46.73
C ASN A 16 62.71 -25.08 -45.91
N LYS A 17 63.01 -24.33 -44.82
CA LYS A 17 63.41 -22.91 -44.76
C LYS A 17 62.51 -22.06 -45.68
N LYS A 18 61.64 -21.19 -45.16
CA LYS A 18 61.90 -20.03 -44.26
C LYS A 18 60.81 -19.94 -43.17
N ILE A 19 61.06 -19.82 -41.85
CA ILE A 19 61.74 -18.74 -41.07
C ILE A 19 60.94 -17.43 -41.24
N GLN A 20 60.20 -16.88 -40.26
CA GLN A 20 60.49 -16.53 -38.85
C GLN A 20 59.25 -16.77 -37.94
N LYS A 21 59.35 -17.52 -36.83
CA LYS A 21 59.75 -17.12 -35.45
C LYS A 21 58.73 -16.17 -34.77
N ILE A 22 57.89 -16.63 -33.84
CA ILE A 22 58.12 -17.12 -32.45
C ILE A 22 57.97 -15.98 -31.41
N SER A 23 56.89 -16.13 -30.63
CA SER A 23 56.75 -15.94 -29.17
C SER A 23 56.96 -14.59 -28.50
N LEU A 24 55.89 -14.11 -27.86
CA LEU A 24 55.87 -13.73 -26.43
C LEU A 24 54.39 -13.81 -25.94
N THR A 25 53.93 -14.90 -25.34
CA THR A 25 54.00 -15.27 -23.91
C THR A 25 53.02 -14.47 -23.02
N LEU A 26 52.10 -15.23 -22.40
CA LEU A 26 51.44 -15.03 -21.10
C LEU A 26 50.34 -13.94 -20.96
N ILE A 27 49.08 -14.38 -20.78
CA ILE A 27 48.33 -14.31 -19.50
C ILE A 27 46.81 -14.55 -19.73
N CYS A 28 46.24 -15.37 -18.84
CA CYS A 28 44.83 -15.50 -18.48
C CYS A 28 43.83 -16.18 -19.43
N SER A 29 43.77 -17.51 -19.28
CA SER A 29 42.50 -18.24 -19.18
C SER A 29 41.74 -17.79 -17.93
N SER A 30 40.70 -16.96 -18.06
CA SER A 30 39.53 -16.89 -17.14
C SER A 30 38.52 -15.85 -17.60
N ALA A 31 37.24 -16.12 -17.33
CA ALA A 31 36.07 -15.23 -17.42
C ALA A 31 35.33 -15.14 -18.77
N LEU A 32 34.64 -16.22 -19.14
CA LEU A 32 33.33 -16.10 -19.80
C LEU A 32 32.23 -16.38 -18.76
N LEU A 33 31.97 -15.38 -17.91
CA LEU A 33 30.73 -15.20 -17.15
C LEU A 33 30.35 -13.72 -17.25
N ALA A 34 29.42 -13.40 -18.15
CA ALA A 34 28.63 -12.17 -18.11
C ALA A 34 27.40 -12.35 -19.02
N GLY A 35 26.51 -13.25 -18.62
CA GLY A 35 25.15 -13.36 -19.17
C GLY A 35 24.16 -12.83 -18.14
N CYS A 36 24.17 -11.52 -17.89
CA CYS A 36 23.19 -10.84 -17.06
C CYS A 36 22.51 -9.74 -17.88
N GLY A 37 21.17 -9.85 -17.95
CA GLY A 37 20.22 -8.74 -17.83
C GLY A 37 20.47 -7.51 -18.70
N ASN A 38 19.79 -7.45 -19.84
CA ASN A 38 19.55 -6.20 -20.55
C ASN A 38 18.52 -5.34 -19.78
N LEU A 39 18.97 -4.72 -18.69
CA LEU A 39 18.28 -3.63 -17.99
C LEU A 39 18.81 -2.30 -18.54
N GLN A 40 18.76 -2.14 -19.87
CA GLN A 40 19.15 -0.91 -20.56
C GLN A 40 17.95 -0.39 -21.33
N ASN A 41 16.92 0.00 -20.58
CA ASN A 41 15.83 0.86 -21.07
C ASN A 41 15.08 1.57 -19.92
N ALA A 42 15.78 1.90 -18.84
CA ALA A 42 15.39 3.06 -18.03
C ALA A 42 15.95 4.29 -18.76
N LYS A 43 15.14 4.90 -19.63
CA LYS A 43 15.44 6.24 -20.16
C LYS A 43 15.39 7.22 -18.98
N THR A 44 16.56 7.46 -18.39
CA THR A 44 16.82 8.70 -17.66
C THR A 44 17.04 9.76 -18.73
N GLU A 45 15.98 10.46 -19.13
CA GLU A 45 16.12 11.69 -19.91
C GLU A 45 16.66 12.80 -18.99
N SER A 46 17.96 12.77 -18.72
CA SER A 46 18.70 13.96 -18.31
C SER A 46 19.02 14.77 -19.56
N SER A 47 18.06 15.59 -20.00
CA SER A 47 18.38 16.71 -20.88
C SER A 47 18.93 17.85 -20.03
N SER A 48 20.26 17.93 -19.94
CA SER A 48 20.96 19.12 -19.48
C SER A 48 20.89 20.19 -20.57
N ASN A 49 19.85 21.01 -20.56
CA ASN A 49 19.86 22.32 -21.18
C ASN A 49 19.72 23.38 -20.08
N THR A 50 20.79 24.13 -19.89
CA THR A 50 20.88 25.27 -18.98
C THR A 50 19.86 26.32 -19.40
N SER A 51 18.78 26.42 -18.65
CA SER A 51 17.83 27.52 -18.68
C SER A 51 17.35 27.72 -17.25
N THR A 52 17.58 28.90 -16.70
CA THR A 52 17.10 29.32 -15.38
C THR A 52 15.58 29.20 -15.32
N ASN A 53 15.07 28.08 -14.79
CA ASN A 53 13.67 27.86 -14.43
C ASN A 53 13.64 26.90 -13.24
N ASN A 54 12.91 27.26 -12.18
CA ASN A 54 12.68 26.39 -11.01
C ASN A 54 11.98 25.10 -11.46
N ALA A 55 12.75 24.05 -11.75
CA ALA A 55 12.17 22.76 -12.14
C ALA A 55 11.40 22.17 -10.95
N THR A 56 10.11 21.89 -11.14
CA THR A 56 9.29 21.19 -10.16
C THR A 56 9.91 19.81 -9.88
N ILE A 57 10.29 19.56 -8.63
CA ILE A 57 10.90 18.29 -8.23
C ILE A 57 9.81 17.40 -7.60
N THR A 58 9.74 16.15 -8.02
CA THR A 58 8.75 15.18 -7.51
C THR A 58 9.42 13.87 -7.10
N THR A 59 8.70 13.03 -6.35
CA THR A 59 9.18 11.70 -5.94
C THR A 59 9.30 10.68 -7.07
N GLY A 60 8.88 11.03 -8.29
CA GLY A 60 8.62 10.05 -9.34
C GLY A 60 7.36 9.20 -9.08
N ARG A 61 7.11 8.22 -9.95
CA ARG A 61 5.95 7.31 -9.84
C ARG A 61 6.42 5.87 -9.65
N VAL A 62 5.70 5.15 -8.79
CA VAL A 62 5.83 3.68 -8.69
C VAL A 62 5.13 3.01 -9.88
N ASN A 63 3.96 3.53 -10.30
CA ASN A 63 3.24 3.07 -11.49
C ASN A 63 2.29 4.17 -12.04
N SER A 64 1.54 3.87 -13.10
CA SER A 64 0.60 4.81 -13.74
C SER A 64 -0.58 5.23 -12.87
N ASN A 65 -0.87 4.55 -11.77
CA ASN A 65 -2.05 4.79 -10.93
C ASN A 65 -1.70 5.46 -9.59
N VAL A 66 -0.42 5.78 -9.35
CA VAL A 66 0.06 6.41 -8.11
C VAL A 66 0.46 7.87 -8.37
N TYR A 67 -0.05 8.80 -7.57
CA TYR A 67 0.35 10.21 -7.64
C TYR A 67 1.86 10.38 -7.43
N GLN A 68 2.44 11.40 -8.07
CA GLN A 68 3.77 11.87 -7.68
C GLN A 68 3.59 12.87 -6.55
N ALA A 69 4.38 12.75 -5.49
CA ALA A 69 4.36 13.76 -4.44
C ALA A 69 5.22 14.96 -4.86
N LEU A 70 4.69 16.16 -4.62
CA LEU A 70 5.41 17.41 -4.85
C LEU A 70 6.46 17.62 -3.74
N MET A 71 7.70 17.94 -4.13
CA MET A 71 8.71 18.39 -3.18
C MET A 71 8.81 19.91 -3.17
N GLU A 72 8.82 20.48 -1.97
CA GLU A 72 9.00 21.92 -1.76
C GLU A 72 10.44 22.18 -1.31
N ASN A 73 11.16 23.05 -2.02
CA ASN A 73 12.56 23.39 -1.73
C ASN A 73 13.49 22.16 -1.62
N GLY A 74 13.27 21.16 -2.49
CA GLY A 74 14.05 19.92 -2.52
C GLY A 74 13.80 18.97 -1.35
N LYS A 75 12.70 19.17 -0.59
CA LYS A 75 12.33 18.32 0.54
C LYS A 75 10.90 17.81 0.39
N TYR A 76 10.68 16.60 0.88
CA TYR A 76 9.34 16.07 1.06
C TYR A 76 8.64 16.82 2.19
N GLN A 77 7.46 17.36 1.91
CA GLN A 77 6.67 18.09 2.88
C GLN A 77 5.69 17.15 3.56
N THR A 78 5.97 16.87 4.83
CA THR A 78 5.10 16.03 5.66
C THR A 78 3.87 16.80 6.13
N SER A 79 2.81 16.07 6.47
CA SER A 79 1.54 16.61 6.94
C SER A 79 1.71 17.51 8.16
N ALA A 80 0.94 18.59 8.22
CA ALA A 80 0.80 19.43 9.40
C ALA A 80 0.14 18.69 10.58
N ALA A 81 -0.51 17.55 10.31
CA ALA A 81 -1.13 16.63 11.28
C ALA A 81 -0.41 15.26 11.33
N ARG A 82 0.87 15.18 10.93
CA ARG A 82 1.64 13.93 10.87
C ARG A 82 1.53 13.12 12.16
N GLY A 83 1.21 11.83 12.03
CA GLY A 83 1.11 10.89 13.14
C GLY A 83 -0.25 10.84 13.84
N MET A 84 -1.18 11.76 13.52
CA MET A 84 -2.53 11.73 14.09
C MET A 84 -3.29 10.45 13.72
N SER A 85 -3.27 10.04 12.45
CA SER A 85 -3.99 8.82 12.02
C SER A 85 -3.44 7.57 12.70
N ALA A 86 -2.11 7.45 12.77
CA ALA A 86 -1.43 6.32 13.39
C ALA A 86 -1.64 6.21 14.91
N SER A 87 -1.98 7.32 15.59
CA SER A 87 -2.23 7.35 17.04
C SER A 87 -3.70 7.26 17.41
N ARG A 88 -4.61 7.33 16.43
CA ARG A 88 -6.06 7.43 16.67
C ARG A 88 -6.87 6.29 16.08
N LEU A 89 -6.43 5.68 14.98
CA LEU A 89 -7.11 4.50 14.45
C LEU A 89 -6.77 3.28 15.32
N ASN A 90 -7.76 2.43 15.54
CA ASN A 90 -7.67 1.30 16.47
C ASN A 90 -6.85 0.11 15.96
N SER A 91 -6.46 0.09 14.67
CA SER A 91 -5.60 -0.96 14.11
C SER A 91 -4.77 -0.45 12.93
N ASN A 92 -3.63 -1.09 12.69
CA ASN A 92 -2.79 -0.80 11.52
C ASN A 92 -3.47 -1.22 10.20
N TYR A 93 -4.42 -2.17 10.24
CA TYR A 93 -5.22 -2.57 9.08
C TYR A 93 -6.19 -1.44 8.70
N ASN A 94 -6.88 -0.86 9.69
CA ASN A 94 -7.70 0.34 9.49
C ASN A 94 -6.86 1.50 8.95
N LEU A 95 -5.68 1.77 9.52
CA LEU A 95 -4.78 2.81 9.02
C LEU A 95 -4.39 2.60 7.55
N ALA A 96 -3.95 1.40 7.19
CA ALA A 96 -3.54 1.11 5.82
C ALA A 96 -4.69 1.31 4.81
N ASN A 97 -5.88 0.79 5.12
CA ASN A 97 -7.05 0.94 4.24
C ASN A 97 -7.54 2.39 4.18
N PHE A 98 -7.52 3.10 5.31
CA PHE A 98 -7.93 4.50 5.38
C PHE A 98 -7.07 5.40 4.48
N GLN A 99 -5.74 5.25 4.55
CA GLN A 99 -4.80 6.06 3.76
C GLN A 99 -4.79 5.68 2.28
N LYS A 100 -4.80 4.37 1.98
CA LYS A 100 -4.86 3.89 0.59
C LYS A 100 -6.18 4.27 -0.07
N GLY A 101 -7.30 4.05 0.62
CA GLY A 101 -8.64 4.35 0.13
C GLY A 101 -8.84 5.85 -0.10
N LEU A 102 -8.25 6.73 0.74
CA LEU A 102 -8.31 8.17 0.55
C LEU A 102 -7.75 8.59 -0.82
N LEU A 103 -6.60 8.03 -1.20
CA LEU A 103 -5.99 8.30 -2.50
C LEU A 103 -6.78 7.70 -3.65
N ASN A 104 -7.39 6.53 -3.47
CA ASN A 104 -8.27 5.92 -4.48
C ASN A 104 -9.48 6.81 -4.76
N VAL A 105 -10.22 7.21 -3.71
CA VAL A 105 -11.34 8.14 -3.79
C VAL A 105 -10.94 9.44 -4.48
N SER A 106 -9.76 9.96 -4.15
CA SER A 106 -9.30 11.22 -4.72
C SER A 106 -9.15 11.19 -6.24
N GLN A 107 -8.88 10.02 -6.84
CA GLN A 107 -8.68 9.89 -8.29
C GLN A 107 -9.96 10.20 -9.09
N ASP A 108 -11.14 10.05 -8.49
CA ASP A 108 -12.42 10.39 -9.13
C ASP A 108 -12.53 11.89 -9.42
N SER A 109 -11.90 12.73 -8.58
CA SER A 109 -11.94 14.19 -8.69
C SER A 109 -10.64 14.77 -9.24
N PHE A 110 -9.50 14.14 -8.95
CA PHE A 110 -8.17 14.67 -9.20
C PHE A 110 -7.33 13.64 -9.94
N SER A 111 -7.38 13.62 -11.27
CA SER A 111 -6.62 12.62 -12.03
C SER A 111 -5.11 12.68 -11.72
N VAL A 112 -4.51 11.51 -11.50
CA VAL A 112 -3.06 11.34 -11.30
C VAL A 112 -2.19 11.89 -12.45
N ASN A 113 -2.79 12.14 -13.62
CA ASN A 113 -2.14 12.74 -14.78
C ASN A 113 -2.08 14.26 -14.69
N ASN A 114 -3.05 14.90 -14.05
CA ASN A 114 -3.20 16.35 -14.01
C ASN A 114 -2.80 16.98 -12.67
N TYR A 115 -2.69 16.16 -11.61
CA TYR A 115 -2.40 16.61 -10.25
C TYR A 115 -1.19 15.91 -9.65
N TYR A 116 -0.42 16.66 -8.86
CA TYR A 116 0.52 16.15 -7.87
C TYR A 116 -0.19 15.98 -6.52
N TYR A 117 0.29 15.03 -5.73
CA TYR A 117 -0.12 14.85 -4.35
C TYR A 117 0.78 15.69 -3.42
N ARG A 118 0.19 16.24 -2.36
CA ARG A 118 0.90 16.78 -1.21
C ARG A 118 0.17 16.32 0.05
N GLU A 119 0.92 15.98 1.10
CA GLU A 119 0.29 15.69 2.40
C GLU A 119 -0.42 16.94 2.92
N GLY A 120 -1.55 16.78 3.63
CA GLY A 120 -2.35 17.90 4.11
C GLY A 120 -1.58 18.94 4.92
N GLN A 121 -1.74 20.21 4.56
CA GLN A 121 -1.02 21.34 5.12
C GLN A 121 -1.94 22.34 5.85
N LEU A 122 -3.24 22.32 5.59
CA LEU A 122 -4.16 23.33 6.10
C LEU A 122 -4.60 22.99 7.54
N ILE A 123 -4.91 21.73 7.81
CA ILE A 123 -5.36 21.28 9.13
C ILE A 123 -4.16 20.80 9.95
N THR A 124 -3.78 21.60 10.96
CA THR A 124 -2.69 21.25 11.88
C THR A 124 -3.12 20.20 12.91
N ALA A 125 -2.16 19.46 13.48
CA ALA A 125 -2.44 18.49 14.56
C ALA A 125 -3.20 19.11 15.74
N GLU A 126 -2.86 20.35 16.13
CA GLU A 126 -3.52 21.05 17.24
C GLU A 126 -4.99 21.35 16.90
N THR A 127 -5.24 21.90 15.71
CA THR A 127 -6.58 22.22 15.22
C THR A 127 -7.43 20.96 15.14
N LEU A 128 -6.88 19.91 14.53
CA LEU A 128 -7.56 18.63 14.39
C LEU A 128 -7.88 18.00 15.75
N LYS A 129 -6.97 18.08 16.73
CA LYS A 129 -7.22 17.56 18.09
C LYS A 129 -8.39 18.26 18.77
N LYS A 130 -8.57 19.56 18.56
CA LYS A 130 -9.73 20.32 19.09
C LYS A 130 -11.03 19.87 18.42
N TRP A 131 -11.05 19.81 17.09
CA TRP A 131 -12.24 19.42 16.33
C TRP A 131 -12.65 17.96 16.60
N LEU A 132 -11.71 17.03 16.70
CA LEU A 132 -12.00 15.63 17.05
C LEU A 132 -12.39 15.43 18.52
N GLY A 133 -12.21 16.44 19.37
CA GLY A 133 -12.58 16.38 20.78
C GLY A 133 -14.10 16.34 20.98
N ARG A 134 -14.52 15.99 22.20
CA ARG A 134 -15.90 16.19 22.64
C ARG A 134 -16.19 17.69 22.73
N LYS A 135 -17.41 18.08 22.41
CA LYS A 135 -17.91 19.42 22.69
C LYS A 135 -18.01 19.63 24.20
N SER A 136 -17.45 20.72 24.71
CA SER A 136 -17.58 21.12 26.12
C SER A 136 -17.47 22.64 26.27
N SER A 137 -17.57 23.14 27.50
CA SER A 137 -17.25 24.53 27.82
C SER A 137 -15.79 24.88 27.53
N GLU A 138 -14.84 23.97 27.75
CA GLU A 138 -13.43 24.19 27.43
C GLU A 138 -13.11 23.95 25.96
N ASN A 139 -13.88 23.11 25.27
CA ASN A 139 -13.74 22.82 23.85
C ASN A 139 -15.05 23.01 23.09
N PRO A 140 -15.50 24.26 22.86
CA PRO A 140 -16.76 24.54 22.17
C PRO A 140 -16.75 24.12 20.70
N GLU A 141 -15.56 23.87 20.13
CA GLU A 141 -15.36 23.47 18.74
C GLU A 141 -15.35 21.95 18.50
N GLY A 142 -15.46 21.15 19.56
CA GLY A 142 -15.49 19.70 19.46
C GLY A 142 -16.68 19.21 18.63
N LEU A 143 -16.43 18.27 17.72
CA LEU A 143 -17.42 17.67 16.83
C LEU A 143 -18.01 16.37 17.39
N ASN A 144 -17.42 15.81 18.45
CA ASN A 144 -17.98 14.64 19.13
C ASN A 144 -18.99 15.05 20.23
N PRO A 145 -19.96 14.17 20.56
CA PRO A 145 -20.99 14.47 21.54
C PRO A 145 -20.44 14.94 22.89
N GLN A 146 -21.14 15.92 23.49
CA GLN A 146 -20.89 16.34 24.86
C GLN A 146 -21.37 15.26 25.83
N ILE A 147 -20.62 15.06 26.93
CA ILE A 147 -21.03 14.24 28.07
C ILE A 147 -21.27 15.12 29.28
N SER A 148 -22.20 14.73 30.14
CA SER A 148 -22.52 15.47 31.37
C SER A 148 -21.55 15.16 32.52
N SER A 149 -20.95 13.98 32.51
CA SER A 149 -19.92 13.52 33.46
C SER A 149 -19.04 12.44 32.81
N GLN A 150 -17.84 12.22 33.34
CA GLN A 150 -16.90 11.18 32.88
C GLN A 150 -17.23 9.80 33.47
N THR A 151 -18.50 9.40 33.39
CA THR A 151 -18.96 8.08 33.83
C THR A 151 -19.08 7.15 32.63
N GLU A 152 -18.84 5.86 32.83
CA GLU A 152 -18.96 4.84 31.79
C GLU A 152 -20.36 4.84 31.14
N GLU A 153 -21.41 5.08 31.92
CA GLU A 153 -22.78 5.19 31.40
C GLU A 153 -22.92 6.37 30.41
N GLN A 154 -22.33 7.52 30.72
CA GLN A 154 -22.36 8.69 29.84
C GLN A 154 -21.50 8.51 28.59
N GLU A 155 -20.33 7.87 28.71
CA GLU A 155 -19.45 7.53 27.58
C GLU A 155 -20.16 6.58 26.60
N LYS A 156 -20.84 5.56 27.11
CA LYS A 156 -21.65 4.62 26.33
C LYS A 156 -22.84 5.27 25.63
N ALA A 157 -23.55 6.13 26.34
CA ALA A 157 -24.72 6.82 25.80
C ALA A 157 -24.35 7.85 24.73
N ASN A 158 -23.10 8.34 24.74
CA ASN A 158 -22.61 9.39 23.85
C ASN A 158 -21.25 9.00 23.25
N PRO A 159 -21.16 7.93 22.45
CA PRO A 159 -19.88 7.40 22.01
C PRO A 159 -19.14 8.39 21.10
N ILE A 160 -17.81 8.28 21.04
CA ILE A 160 -17.02 8.97 20.02
C ILE A 160 -17.29 8.27 18.69
N ILE A 161 -17.95 8.96 17.77
CA ILE A 161 -18.23 8.46 16.41
C ILE A 161 -17.17 9.01 15.45
N PHE A 162 -16.82 10.29 15.57
CA PHE A 162 -15.93 11.00 14.66
C PHE A 162 -14.47 10.85 15.11
N GLN A 163 -13.78 9.81 14.66
CA GLN A 163 -12.52 9.37 15.26
C GLN A 163 -11.30 10.12 14.74
N GLN A 164 -11.21 10.28 13.42
CA GLN A 164 -10.02 10.82 12.75
C GLN A 164 -10.36 11.47 11.42
N VAL A 165 -9.56 12.47 11.04
CA VAL A 165 -9.57 13.08 9.70
C VAL A 165 -8.17 13.06 9.11
N GLU A 166 -8.06 12.79 7.82
CA GLU A 166 -6.83 12.95 7.05
C GLU A 166 -7.08 13.82 5.82
N GLU A 167 -6.18 14.78 5.60
CA GLU A 167 -6.23 15.74 4.49
C GLU A 167 -5.18 15.35 3.44
N ALA A 168 -5.62 15.31 2.19
CA ALA A 168 -4.77 15.17 1.01
C ALA A 168 -4.95 16.39 0.09
N ASP A 169 -3.84 17.02 -0.28
CA ASP A 169 -3.80 18.20 -1.14
C ASP A 169 -3.48 17.81 -2.59
N PHE A 170 -4.18 18.42 -3.54
CA PHE A 170 -3.99 18.19 -4.97
C PHE A 170 -3.52 19.46 -5.68
N ILE A 171 -2.28 19.42 -6.15
CA ILE A 171 -1.61 20.55 -6.81
C ILE A 171 -1.67 20.35 -8.32
N ASN A 172 -2.26 21.29 -9.05
CA ASN A 172 -2.34 21.20 -10.50
C ASN A 172 -0.94 21.31 -11.12
N LYS A 173 -0.62 20.41 -12.05
CA LYS A 173 0.73 20.32 -12.65
C LYS A 173 1.08 21.51 -13.54
N ASP A 174 0.10 22.16 -14.14
CA ASP A 174 0.32 23.30 -15.02
C ASP A 174 0.39 24.61 -14.22
N THR A 175 -0.58 24.82 -13.33
CA THR A 175 -0.68 26.07 -12.56
C THR A 175 0.21 26.08 -11.32
N GLN A 176 0.64 24.91 -10.85
CA GLN A 176 1.40 24.70 -9.60
C GLN A 176 0.66 25.25 -8.36
N LYS A 177 -0.68 25.31 -8.42
CA LYS A 177 -1.53 25.79 -7.33
C LYS A 177 -2.33 24.66 -6.70
N LEU A 178 -2.63 24.81 -5.42
CA LEU A 178 -3.62 24.00 -4.74
C LEU A 178 -4.98 24.24 -5.42
N GLU A 179 -5.53 23.17 -5.99
CA GLU A 179 -6.80 23.22 -6.73
C GLU A 179 -7.83 22.25 -6.19
N GLY A 180 -7.51 21.48 -5.16
CA GLY A 180 -8.48 20.67 -4.45
C GLY A 180 -7.91 19.95 -3.25
N ILE A 181 -8.83 19.53 -2.39
CA ILE A 181 -8.55 18.77 -1.17
C ILE A 181 -9.46 17.54 -1.15
N THR A 182 -8.93 16.42 -0.66
CA THR A 182 -9.77 15.31 -0.19
C THR A 182 -9.62 15.16 1.33
N LEU A 183 -10.74 15.06 2.03
CA LEU A 183 -10.83 14.79 3.46
C LEU A 183 -11.36 13.36 3.66
N GLY A 184 -10.50 12.48 4.16
CA GLY A 184 -10.90 11.17 4.65
C GLY A 184 -11.36 11.31 6.09
N ILE A 185 -12.51 10.74 6.44
CA ILE A 185 -13.08 10.81 7.78
C ILE A 185 -13.33 9.38 8.29
N ALA A 186 -12.57 8.97 9.30
CA ALA A 186 -12.77 7.68 9.94
C ALA A 186 -13.82 7.78 11.06
N LEU A 187 -14.80 6.90 10.99
CA LEU A 187 -15.88 6.77 11.95
C LEU A 187 -15.71 5.48 12.76
N ASN A 188 -16.08 5.50 14.04
CA ASN A 188 -16.11 4.30 14.86
C ASN A 188 -17.45 3.57 14.64
N LYS A 189 -17.37 2.27 14.32
CA LYS A 189 -18.49 1.32 14.46
C LYS A 189 -18.54 0.69 15.85
N VAL A 190 -17.37 0.56 16.47
CA VAL A 190 -17.22 0.14 17.85
C VAL A 190 -16.44 1.22 18.59
N TYR A 191 -17.01 1.74 19.66
CA TYR A 191 -16.36 2.70 20.55
C TYR A 191 -15.79 1.97 21.76
N TYR A 192 -14.49 2.11 21.98
CA TYR A 192 -13.77 1.46 23.06
C TYR A 192 -13.48 2.47 24.18
N THR A 193 -13.90 2.14 25.40
CA THR A 193 -13.47 2.79 26.64
C THR A 193 -12.45 1.90 27.35
N THR A 194 -11.93 2.33 28.50
CA THR A 194 -11.05 1.50 29.33
C THR A 194 -11.76 0.26 29.89
N GLU A 195 -13.09 0.27 29.96
CA GLU A 195 -13.89 -0.77 30.62
C GLU A 195 -14.72 -1.61 29.65
N SER A 196 -15.04 -1.09 28.46
CA SER A 196 -15.92 -1.81 27.53
C SER A 196 -15.78 -1.40 26.07
N ALA A 197 -16.42 -2.19 25.22
CA ALA A 197 -16.66 -1.88 23.81
C ALA A 197 -18.16 -1.70 23.57
N THR A 198 -18.54 -0.60 22.93
CA THR A 198 -19.92 -0.27 22.59
C THR A 198 -20.09 -0.27 21.08
N THR A 199 -20.95 -1.14 20.57
CA THR A 199 -21.31 -1.12 19.15
C THR A 199 -22.25 0.06 18.89
N ILE A 200 -21.92 0.84 17.86
CA ILE A 200 -22.72 1.95 17.37
C ILE A 200 -23.57 1.41 16.22
N ASP A 201 -24.87 1.64 16.29
CA ASP A 201 -25.79 1.30 15.21
C ASP A 201 -25.37 1.98 13.89
N GLU A 202 -25.44 1.23 12.78
CA GLU A 202 -24.92 1.68 11.49
C GLU A 202 -25.63 2.94 10.98
N ALA A 203 -26.96 2.99 11.10
CA ALA A 203 -27.73 4.17 10.67
C ALA A 203 -27.34 5.39 11.51
N THR A 204 -27.13 5.21 12.81
CA THR A 204 -26.66 6.25 13.72
C THR A 204 -25.25 6.73 13.37
N MET A 205 -24.31 5.82 13.12
CA MET A 205 -22.94 6.15 12.70
C MET A 205 -22.95 6.96 11.39
N ILE A 206 -23.75 6.55 10.41
CA ILE A 206 -23.87 7.23 9.11
C ILE A 206 -24.47 8.63 9.29
N GLU A 207 -25.57 8.76 10.02
CA GLU A 207 -26.23 10.05 10.26
C GLU A 207 -25.26 11.04 10.93
N LYS A 208 -24.67 10.64 12.06
CA LYS A 208 -23.76 11.48 12.84
C LYS A 208 -22.45 11.76 12.13
N GLY A 209 -21.94 10.79 11.37
CA GLY A 209 -20.77 10.98 10.51
C GLY A 209 -21.00 12.06 9.45
N LYS A 210 -22.14 12.02 8.76
CA LYS A 210 -22.52 13.04 7.75
C LYS A 210 -22.80 14.41 8.37
N GLU A 211 -23.36 14.45 9.57
CA GLU A 211 -23.56 15.69 10.34
C GLU A 211 -22.20 16.34 10.69
N ALA A 212 -21.31 15.58 11.32
CA ALA A 212 -19.97 16.04 11.70
C ALA A 212 -19.12 16.42 10.48
N ALA A 213 -19.23 15.69 9.38
CA ALA A 213 -18.55 16.01 8.12
C ALA A 213 -18.95 17.38 7.55
N ASN A 214 -20.24 17.76 7.64
CA ASN A 214 -20.69 19.08 7.22
C ASN A 214 -20.19 20.19 8.16
N GLN A 215 -20.14 19.93 9.47
CA GLN A 215 -19.56 20.88 10.43
C GLN A 215 -18.04 21.05 10.21
N LEU A 216 -17.34 19.96 9.92
CA LEU A 216 -15.92 20.01 9.53
C LEU A 216 -15.73 20.83 8.25
N LEU A 217 -16.56 20.60 7.23
CA LEU A 217 -16.47 21.32 5.96
C LEU A 217 -16.58 22.83 6.17
N GLU A 218 -17.55 23.28 6.98
CA GLU A 218 -17.70 24.69 7.33
C GLU A 218 -16.42 25.26 7.97
N LYS A 219 -15.85 24.56 8.96
CA LYS A 219 -14.58 24.94 9.60
C LYS A 219 -13.40 24.97 8.64
N VAL A 220 -13.32 24.02 7.71
CA VAL A 220 -12.25 23.96 6.70
C VAL A 220 -12.38 25.11 5.70
N ARG A 221 -13.59 25.54 5.35
CA ARG A 221 -13.82 26.69 4.46
C ARG A 221 -13.30 28.02 5.02
N ASP A 222 -13.17 28.12 6.35
CA ASP A 222 -12.58 29.28 7.02
C ASP A 222 -11.03 29.29 6.98
N LEU A 223 -10.40 28.18 6.55
CA LEU A 223 -8.95 28.09 6.42
C LEU A 223 -8.48 28.74 5.11
N LYS A 224 -7.37 29.48 5.21
CA LYS A 224 -6.76 30.15 4.06
C LYS A 224 -6.35 29.14 2.99
N GLY A 225 -6.84 29.31 1.77
CA GLY A 225 -6.59 28.44 0.63
C GLY A 225 -7.68 27.40 0.36
N ALA A 226 -8.61 27.18 1.30
CA ALA A 226 -9.72 26.24 1.16
C ALA A 226 -11.06 26.92 0.82
N GLU A 227 -11.11 28.24 0.69
CA GLU A 227 -12.35 29.03 0.67
C GLU A 227 -13.27 28.66 -0.51
N SER A 228 -12.69 28.35 -1.67
CA SER A 228 -13.44 28.15 -2.92
C SER A 228 -13.11 26.87 -3.69
N ILE A 229 -11.97 26.23 -3.40
CA ILE A 229 -11.53 25.03 -4.12
C ILE A 229 -12.48 23.84 -3.89
N PRO A 230 -12.60 22.91 -4.83
CA PRO A 230 -13.27 21.64 -4.60
C PRO A 230 -12.73 20.91 -3.35
N ILE A 231 -13.64 20.46 -2.48
CA ILE A 231 -13.32 19.61 -1.32
C ILE A 231 -14.14 18.34 -1.44
N THR A 232 -13.47 17.21 -1.69
CA THR A 232 -14.10 15.89 -1.63
C THR A 232 -14.01 15.36 -0.21
N ILE A 233 -15.13 14.87 0.32
CA ILE A 233 -15.22 14.27 1.66
C ILE A 233 -15.59 12.82 1.48
N ALA A 234 -14.87 11.91 2.12
CA ALA A 234 -15.18 10.49 2.10
C ALA A 234 -15.22 9.91 3.52
N LEU A 235 -16.25 9.13 3.78
CA LEU A 235 -16.51 8.51 5.07
C LEU A 235 -16.01 7.07 5.07
N PHE A 236 -15.23 6.74 6.08
CA PHE A 236 -14.61 5.45 6.31
C PHE A 236 -15.18 4.83 7.58
N GLU A 237 -15.71 3.62 7.47
CA GLU A 237 -16.12 2.81 8.62
C GLU A 237 -14.90 2.04 9.12
N GLN A 238 -14.44 2.33 10.34
CA GLN A 238 -13.41 1.50 10.97
C GLN A 238 -13.97 0.14 11.35
N ALA A 239 -13.23 -0.90 11.01
CA ALA A 239 -13.48 -2.23 11.54
C ALA A 239 -13.10 -2.30 13.04
N PRO A 240 -13.61 -3.29 13.79
CA PRO A 240 -13.14 -3.62 15.13
C PRO A 240 -11.61 -3.76 15.21
N GLU A 241 -11.03 -3.52 16.39
CA GLU A 241 -9.57 -3.50 16.57
C GLU A 241 -8.89 -4.86 16.31
N ASP A 242 -9.64 -5.95 16.44
CA ASP A 242 -9.23 -7.34 16.22
C ASP A 242 -9.48 -7.82 14.77
N ASP A 243 -10.08 -6.99 13.91
CA ASP A 243 -10.28 -7.29 12.50
C ASP A 243 -8.99 -7.08 11.70
N ILE A 244 -8.52 -8.14 11.04
CA ILE A 244 -7.28 -8.15 10.25
C ILE A 244 -7.47 -7.73 8.78
N ALA A 245 -8.71 -7.63 8.29
CA ALA A 245 -9.02 -7.10 6.97
C ALA A 245 -9.11 -5.57 7.00
N GLY A 246 -9.52 -5.00 8.14
CA GLY A 246 -9.63 -3.56 8.35
C GLY A 246 -10.90 -2.96 7.73
N GLY A 247 -11.08 -1.66 7.96
CA GLY A 247 -12.25 -0.89 7.54
C GLY A 247 -12.26 -0.53 6.06
N HIS A 248 -13.31 0.18 5.64
CA HIS A 248 -13.54 0.56 4.24
C HIS A 248 -14.24 1.92 4.12
N TYR A 249 -14.07 2.58 2.96
CA TYR A 249 -14.88 3.73 2.61
C TYR A 249 -16.26 3.29 2.12
N PHE A 250 -17.31 4.02 2.52
CA PHE A 250 -18.69 3.66 2.17
C PHE A 250 -19.49 4.81 1.54
N ALA A 251 -19.04 6.05 1.67
CA ALA A 251 -19.73 7.20 1.09
C ALA A 251 -18.76 8.34 0.75
N GLN A 252 -19.06 9.09 -0.30
CA GLN A 252 -18.36 10.33 -0.65
C GLN A 252 -19.29 11.45 -1.12
N ALA A 253 -18.84 12.70 -0.97
CA ALA A 253 -19.50 13.86 -1.54
C ALA A 253 -18.46 14.96 -1.85
N THR A 254 -18.67 15.71 -2.93
CA THR A 254 -17.79 16.83 -3.31
C THR A 254 -18.49 18.15 -3.14
N SER A 255 -17.94 19.02 -2.29
CA SER A 255 -18.30 20.42 -2.20
C SER A 255 -17.55 21.24 -3.25
N LYS A 256 -18.28 22.09 -3.99
CA LYS A 256 -17.74 22.95 -5.05
C LYS A 256 -18.13 24.41 -4.81
N ASN A 257 -17.38 25.34 -5.39
CA ASN A 257 -17.69 26.77 -5.40
C ASN A 257 -17.89 27.37 -3.99
N GLY A 258 -17.08 26.94 -3.02
CA GLY A 258 -17.13 27.43 -1.63
C GLY A 258 -18.37 27.00 -0.83
N ALA A 259 -19.15 26.02 -1.29
CA ALA A 259 -20.26 25.51 -0.50
C ALA A 259 -19.77 24.95 0.85
N THR A 260 -20.47 25.29 1.93
CA THR A 260 -20.15 24.85 3.30
C THR A 260 -20.89 23.58 3.71
N LYS A 261 -21.75 23.03 2.83
CA LYS A 261 -22.52 21.81 3.09
C LYS A 261 -22.62 20.93 1.85
N VAL A 262 -22.71 19.63 2.08
CA VAL A 262 -22.99 18.57 1.09
C VAL A 262 -24.20 17.75 1.54
N SER A 263 -25.12 17.51 0.60
CA SER A 263 -26.34 16.73 0.84
C SER A 263 -26.47 15.50 -0.06
N LYS A 264 -25.80 15.51 -1.22
CA LYS A 264 -25.80 14.40 -2.18
C LYS A 264 -24.54 13.56 -1.98
N TRP A 265 -24.70 12.45 -1.26
CA TRP A 265 -23.65 11.45 -1.06
C TRP A 265 -23.78 10.36 -2.12
N ALA A 266 -22.67 9.99 -2.73
CA ALA A 266 -22.55 8.80 -3.56
C ALA A 266 -22.00 7.66 -2.71
N ASP A 267 -22.55 6.46 -2.88
CA ASP A 267 -22.07 5.27 -2.18
C ASP A 267 -20.72 4.82 -2.76
N ILE A 268 -19.86 4.32 -1.88
CA ILE A 268 -18.62 3.64 -2.25
C ILE A 268 -18.83 2.17 -1.91
N ASN A 269 -18.82 1.31 -2.92
CA ASN A 269 -18.98 -0.13 -2.74
C ASN A 269 -17.61 -0.80 -2.64
N GLU A 270 -17.00 -0.72 -1.45
CA GLU A 270 -15.73 -1.38 -1.13
C GLU A 270 -15.90 -2.30 0.07
N SER A 271 -15.21 -3.43 0.07
CA SER A 271 -15.22 -4.37 1.21
C SER A 271 -13.89 -5.11 1.30
N TYR A 272 -13.45 -5.37 2.53
CA TYR A 272 -12.29 -6.20 2.83
C TYR A 272 -12.75 -7.42 3.62
N VAL A 273 -12.38 -8.61 3.16
CA VAL A 273 -12.80 -9.87 3.77
C VAL A 273 -11.58 -10.68 4.17
N SER A 274 -11.51 -11.04 5.46
CA SER A 274 -10.48 -11.92 6.00
C SER A 274 -10.67 -13.36 5.52
N LEU A 275 -9.56 -14.02 5.17
CA LEU A 275 -9.50 -15.40 4.73
C LEU A 275 -8.56 -16.22 5.63
N PRO A 276 -8.92 -17.46 6.00
CA PRO A 276 -10.20 -18.10 5.69
C PRO A 276 -11.35 -17.44 6.47
N VAL A 277 -12.56 -17.52 5.92
CA VAL A 277 -13.77 -17.04 6.61
C VAL A 277 -14.04 -17.96 7.80
N ILE A 278 -14.11 -17.39 9.01
CA ILE A 278 -14.35 -18.11 10.26
C ILE A 278 -15.88 -18.34 10.41
N ASN A 279 -16.28 -19.40 11.10
CA ASN A 279 -17.68 -19.75 11.41
C ASN A 279 -18.61 -19.94 10.20
N ASN A 280 -18.08 -19.94 8.97
CA ASN A 280 -18.86 -19.97 7.73
C ASN A 280 -19.82 -18.77 7.59
N ASP A 281 -19.42 -17.60 8.11
CA ASP A 281 -20.20 -16.37 7.96
C ASP A 281 -20.46 -16.06 6.48
N SER A 282 -21.69 -15.66 6.15
CA SER A 282 -22.04 -15.31 4.77
C SER A 282 -21.47 -13.94 4.40
N ASN A 283 -20.50 -13.92 3.48
CA ASN A 283 -19.89 -12.72 2.91
C ASN A 283 -19.55 -12.92 1.43
N LEU A 284 -18.97 -11.89 0.78
CA LEU A 284 -18.63 -11.93 -0.65
C LEU A 284 -17.74 -13.13 -1.00
N ALA A 285 -16.70 -13.40 -0.22
CA ALA A 285 -15.77 -14.51 -0.46
C ALA A 285 -16.40 -15.90 -0.32
N THR A 286 -17.43 -16.06 0.51
CA THR A 286 -18.19 -17.31 0.56
C THR A 286 -19.17 -17.44 -0.61
N LYS A 287 -19.70 -16.32 -1.11
CA LYS A 287 -20.71 -16.28 -2.19
C LYS A 287 -20.09 -16.52 -3.56
N ASP A 288 -18.90 -15.98 -3.81
CA ASP A 288 -18.19 -16.12 -5.09
C ASP A 288 -17.28 -17.38 -5.16
N GLY A 289 -17.14 -18.10 -4.05
CA GLY A 289 -16.33 -19.32 -3.94
C GLY A 289 -14.85 -19.09 -3.64
N LEU A 290 -14.41 -17.84 -3.46
CA LEU A 290 -13.02 -17.52 -3.13
C LEU A 290 -12.55 -18.19 -1.83
N ASN A 291 -13.42 -18.24 -0.81
CA ASN A 291 -13.10 -18.87 0.47
C ASN A 291 -12.78 -20.37 0.31
N SER A 292 -13.54 -21.08 -0.54
CA SER A 292 -13.27 -22.49 -0.82
C SER A 292 -11.92 -22.67 -1.53
N LYS A 293 -11.64 -21.84 -2.54
CA LYS A 293 -10.34 -21.85 -3.25
C LYS A 293 -9.17 -21.55 -2.32
N PHE A 294 -9.32 -20.54 -1.45
CA PHE A 294 -8.32 -20.19 -0.46
C PHE A 294 -8.04 -21.34 0.52
N ASN A 295 -9.09 -22.00 1.01
CA ASN A 295 -8.93 -23.17 1.90
C ASN A 295 -8.23 -24.34 1.19
N SER A 296 -8.54 -24.61 -0.08
CA SER A 296 -7.81 -25.60 -0.87
C SER A 296 -6.34 -25.23 -1.01
N PHE A 297 -6.04 -23.99 -1.44
CA PHE A 297 -4.67 -23.49 -1.55
C PHE A 297 -3.90 -23.64 -0.23
N LYS A 298 -4.50 -23.20 0.89
CA LYS A 298 -3.94 -23.32 2.23
C LYS A 298 -3.62 -24.77 2.61
N ASN A 299 -4.56 -25.69 2.41
CA ASN A 299 -4.37 -27.10 2.73
C ASN A 299 -3.26 -27.73 1.89
N ASP A 300 -3.19 -27.40 0.60
CA ASP A 300 -2.17 -27.91 -0.30
C ASP A 300 -0.75 -27.45 0.10
N ILE A 301 -0.57 -26.18 0.45
CA ILE A 301 0.75 -25.68 0.89
C ILE A 301 1.15 -26.22 2.27
N GLN A 302 0.19 -26.41 3.18
CA GLN A 302 0.43 -27.00 4.50
C GLN A 302 0.76 -28.50 4.41
N GLY A 303 0.20 -29.20 3.43
CA GLY A 303 0.47 -30.62 3.20
C GLY A 303 1.87 -30.90 2.65
N PHE A 304 2.47 -29.96 1.93
CA PHE A 304 3.78 -30.16 1.28
C PHE A 304 4.96 -29.70 2.14
N PHE A 305 4.81 -28.64 2.94
CA PHE A 305 5.91 -28.09 3.74
C PHE A 305 5.63 -28.21 5.25
N PRO A 306 6.46 -28.94 6.01
CA PRO A 306 6.33 -28.98 7.47
C PRO A 306 6.69 -27.60 8.05
N ASN A 307 6.05 -27.21 9.16
CA ASN A 307 6.35 -25.98 9.93
C ASN A 307 5.81 -24.63 9.41
N LEU A 308 4.68 -24.59 8.70
CA LEU A 308 3.98 -23.32 8.51
C LEU A 308 3.32 -22.88 9.83
N SER A 309 3.61 -21.64 10.22
CA SER A 309 3.02 -20.98 11.40
C SER A 309 1.61 -20.45 11.11
N GLY A 310 1.31 -20.10 9.86
CA GLY A 310 -0.02 -19.63 9.48
C GLY A 310 -0.13 -19.27 8.01
N VAL A 311 -1.36 -19.36 7.48
CA VAL A 311 -1.72 -18.91 6.14
C VAL A 311 -3.03 -18.13 6.27
N THR A 312 -2.95 -16.83 6.03
CA THR A 312 -4.09 -15.90 6.09
C THR A 312 -4.16 -15.11 4.79
N GLY A 313 -5.30 -14.48 4.55
CA GLY A 313 -5.45 -13.58 3.41
C GLY A 313 -6.47 -12.49 3.67
N VAL A 314 -6.42 -11.47 2.81
CA VAL A 314 -7.40 -10.40 2.73
C VAL A 314 -7.83 -10.26 1.28
N ALA A 315 -9.13 -10.40 1.04
CA ALA A 315 -9.76 -10.17 -0.25
C ALA A 315 -10.40 -8.78 -0.26
N TYR A 316 -9.92 -7.91 -1.15
CA TYR A 316 -10.48 -6.59 -1.38
C TYR A 316 -11.44 -6.65 -2.57
N TYR A 317 -12.69 -6.32 -2.30
CA TYR A 317 -13.76 -6.23 -3.27
C TYR A 317 -14.06 -4.77 -3.57
N LYS A 318 -14.28 -4.49 -4.85
CA LYS A 318 -14.82 -3.22 -5.31
C LYS A 318 -15.99 -3.51 -6.24
N ASP A 319 -17.11 -2.85 -6.03
CA ASP A 319 -18.34 -3.05 -6.80
C ASP A 319 -18.83 -4.51 -6.79
N ASN A 320 -18.64 -5.20 -5.66
CA ASN A 320 -18.88 -6.65 -5.46
C ASN A 320 -18.00 -7.59 -6.28
N GLU A 321 -16.97 -7.08 -6.98
CA GLU A 321 -16.01 -7.88 -7.72
C GLU A 321 -14.67 -7.96 -6.98
N LEU A 322 -14.05 -9.14 -6.99
CA LEU A 322 -12.73 -9.33 -6.40
C LEU A 322 -11.70 -8.51 -7.18
N ASN A 323 -11.14 -7.49 -6.53
CA ASN A 323 -10.17 -6.59 -7.14
C ASN A 323 -8.73 -6.98 -6.79
N LYS A 324 -8.49 -7.37 -5.53
CA LYS A 324 -7.17 -7.82 -5.06
C LYS A 324 -7.28 -8.91 -4.01
N LEU A 325 -6.46 -9.96 -4.17
CA LEU A 325 -6.21 -10.96 -3.14
C LEU A 325 -4.79 -10.79 -2.59
N THR A 326 -4.67 -10.59 -1.28
CA THR A 326 -3.38 -10.60 -0.57
C THR A 326 -3.32 -11.83 0.32
N VAL A 327 -2.26 -12.62 0.20
CA VAL A 327 -2.03 -13.82 1.01
C VAL A 327 -0.76 -13.63 1.83
N THR A 328 -0.83 -13.91 3.11
CA THR A 328 0.33 -13.90 4.02
C THR A 328 0.59 -15.32 4.51
N ILE A 329 1.81 -15.79 4.25
CA ILE A 329 2.30 -17.10 4.68
C ILE A 329 3.41 -16.87 5.69
N GLN A 330 3.17 -17.32 6.92
CA GLN A 330 4.15 -17.30 7.98
C GLN A 330 4.78 -18.67 8.12
N THR A 331 6.10 -18.73 8.01
CA THR A 331 6.89 -19.95 8.22
C THR A 331 7.82 -19.80 9.43
N LYS A 332 8.32 -20.94 9.94
CA LYS A 332 9.47 -20.95 10.85
C LYS A 332 10.77 -20.74 10.06
N TYR A 333 11.84 -21.39 10.49
CA TYR A 333 13.13 -21.36 9.83
C TYR A 333 13.15 -22.31 8.64
N TYR A 334 13.59 -21.78 7.50
CA TYR A 334 13.92 -22.55 6.32
C TYR A 334 15.31 -22.12 5.84
N SER A 335 16.09 -23.08 5.40
CA SER A 335 17.29 -22.80 4.60
C SER A 335 16.92 -22.08 3.31
N LYS A 336 17.90 -21.43 2.69
CA LYS A 336 17.68 -20.66 1.47
C LYS A 336 17.12 -21.50 0.32
N THR A 337 17.57 -22.74 0.20
CA THR A 337 17.10 -23.72 -0.77
C THR A 337 15.66 -24.16 -0.52
N GLU A 338 15.26 -24.26 0.76
CA GLU A 338 13.88 -24.57 1.14
C GLU A 338 12.94 -23.41 0.81
N ILE A 339 13.31 -22.16 1.13
CA ILE A 339 12.54 -20.97 0.74
C ILE A 339 12.35 -20.89 -0.77
N THR A 340 13.41 -21.18 -1.54
CA THR A 340 13.33 -21.18 -3.01
C THR A 340 12.33 -22.20 -3.52
N SER A 341 12.43 -23.45 -3.04
CA SER A 341 11.53 -24.54 -3.42
C SER A 341 10.09 -24.26 -2.98
N PHE A 342 9.91 -23.68 -1.80
CA PHE A 342 8.60 -23.31 -1.27
C PHE A 342 7.94 -22.22 -2.11
N THR A 343 8.69 -21.17 -2.44
CA THR A 343 8.22 -20.07 -3.29
C THR A 343 7.76 -20.59 -4.65
N GLN A 344 8.52 -21.49 -5.28
CA GLN A 344 8.14 -22.10 -6.56
C GLN A 344 6.84 -22.90 -6.45
N TYR A 345 6.70 -23.70 -5.40
CA TYR A 345 5.49 -24.50 -5.16
C TYR A 345 4.27 -23.62 -4.91
N VAL A 346 4.42 -22.60 -4.06
CA VAL A 346 3.39 -21.60 -3.77
C VAL A 346 2.92 -20.92 -5.05
N GLY A 347 3.85 -20.45 -5.89
CA GLY A 347 3.52 -19.83 -7.19
C GLY A 347 2.69 -20.76 -8.08
N LYS A 348 3.17 -22.00 -8.29
CA LYS A 348 2.45 -23.00 -9.11
C LYS A 348 1.04 -23.29 -8.58
N LYS A 349 0.90 -23.39 -7.24
CA LYS A 349 -0.40 -23.69 -6.64
C LYS A 349 -1.33 -22.48 -6.70
N ALA A 350 -0.82 -21.29 -6.52
CA ALA A 350 -1.57 -20.05 -6.66
C ALA A 350 -2.09 -19.87 -8.10
N GLU A 351 -1.27 -20.10 -9.13
CA GLU A 351 -1.69 -20.01 -10.54
C GLU A 351 -2.82 -20.97 -10.90
N SER A 352 -2.77 -22.19 -10.38
CA SER A 352 -3.81 -23.20 -10.63
C SER A 352 -5.08 -23.00 -9.80
N THR A 353 -5.00 -22.30 -8.67
CA THR A 353 -6.12 -22.11 -7.74
C THR A 353 -6.86 -20.79 -7.96
N PHE A 354 -6.11 -19.70 -8.13
CA PHE A 354 -6.63 -18.33 -8.27
C PHE A 354 -6.58 -17.91 -9.76
N THR A 355 -7.57 -18.40 -10.50
CA THR A 355 -7.70 -18.22 -11.96
C THR A 355 -8.47 -16.95 -12.35
N GLU A 356 -8.96 -16.19 -11.37
CA GLU A 356 -9.67 -14.94 -11.56
C GLU A 356 -8.73 -13.85 -12.10
N LYS A 357 -9.31 -12.89 -12.84
CA LYS A 357 -8.64 -11.65 -13.25
C LYS A 357 -8.59 -10.68 -12.08
N THR A 358 -7.75 -10.97 -11.11
CA THR A 358 -7.51 -10.16 -9.91
C THR A 358 -6.02 -9.89 -9.75
N ASP A 359 -5.69 -8.77 -9.12
CA ASP A 359 -4.36 -8.60 -8.59
C ASP A 359 -4.15 -9.62 -7.46
N LEU A 360 -3.01 -10.30 -7.46
CA LEU A 360 -2.62 -11.28 -6.46
C LEU A 360 -1.26 -10.89 -5.89
N GLU A 361 -1.16 -10.86 -4.57
CA GLU A 361 0.09 -10.73 -3.85
C GLU A 361 0.22 -11.84 -2.81
N ILE A 362 1.38 -12.47 -2.73
CA ILE A 362 1.68 -13.48 -1.72
C ILE A 362 2.98 -13.09 -1.04
N GLN A 363 2.90 -12.85 0.27
CA GLN A 363 4.05 -12.53 1.12
C GLN A 363 4.41 -13.77 1.93
N ILE A 364 5.66 -14.21 1.79
CA ILE A 364 6.23 -15.31 2.59
C ILE A 364 7.22 -14.71 3.56
N SER A 365 6.96 -14.84 4.85
CA SER A 365 7.77 -14.26 5.92
C SER A 365 8.13 -15.31 6.98
N SER A 366 9.27 -15.10 7.64
CA SER A 366 9.67 -15.83 8.84
C SER A 366 9.75 -14.86 10.03
N GLN A 367 10.15 -15.36 11.21
CA GLN A 367 10.44 -14.50 12.35
C GLN A 367 11.59 -13.51 12.10
N GLU A 368 12.48 -13.81 11.14
CA GLU A 368 13.61 -12.94 10.78
C GLU A 368 13.22 -11.86 9.76
N GLY A 369 12.01 -11.95 9.21
CA GLY A 369 11.48 -10.98 8.25
C GLY A 369 11.08 -11.60 6.90
N PRO A 370 10.85 -10.76 5.87
CA PRO A 370 10.42 -11.19 4.55
C PRO A 370 11.41 -12.16 3.90
N GLN A 371 10.90 -13.27 3.37
CA GLN A 371 11.70 -14.33 2.74
C GLN A 371 11.48 -14.39 1.23
N ALA A 372 10.23 -14.23 0.80
CA ALA A 372 9.88 -14.13 -0.60
C ALA A 372 8.59 -13.32 -0.80
N TYR A 373 8.44 -12.83 -2.03
CA TYR A 373 7.25 -12.11 -2.48
C TYR A 373 6.86 -12.63 -3.86
N LEU A 374 5.58 -12.93 -4.04
CA LEU A 374 5.01 -13.29 -5.33
C LEU A 374 3.93 -12.28 -5.69
N SER A 375 3.83 -11.94 -6.97
CA SER A 375 2.80 -11.03 -7.48
C SER A 375 2.34 -11.42 -8.87
N LYS A 376 1.05 -11.18 -9.15
CA LYS A 376 0.44 -11.27 -10.49
C LYS A 376 -0.56 -10.12 -10.59
N SER A 377 -0.33 -9.21 -11.52
CA SER A 377 -1.36 -8.22 -11.88
C SER A 377 -2.50 -8.90 -12.62
N SER A 378 -3.70 -8.34 -12.53
CA SER A 378 -4.92 -8.83 -13.19
C SER A 378 -4.78 -9.11 -14.69
N ASP A 379 -3.93 -8.36 -15.40
CA ASP A 379 -3.65 -8.53 -16.84
C ASP A 379 -2.44 -9.44 -17.15
N ALA A 380 -1.72 -9.91 -16.13
CA ALA A 380 -0.54 -10.74 -16.31
C ALA A 380 -0.88 -12.22 -16.51
N GLN A 381 -0.14 -12.89 -17.40
CA GLN A 381 -0.34 -14.31 -17.71
C GLN A 381 0.26 -15.26 -16.66
N SER A 382 1.26 -14.81 -15.90
CA SER A 382 2.00 -15.65 -14.96
C SER A 382 2.41 -14.87 -13.71
N ILE A 383 2.64 -15.59 -12.62
CA ILE A 383 3.17 -15.03 -11.38
C ILE A 383 4.66 -14.65 -11.56
N SER A 384 5.04 -13.50 -11.05
CA SER A 384 6.43 -13.10 -10.81
C SER A 384 6.79 -13.37 -9.35
N ALA A 385 8.00 -13.85 -9.10
CA ALA A 385 8.49 -14.15 -7.76
C ALA A 385 9.85 -13.52 -7.49
N HIS A 386 10.03 -13.05 -6.26
CA HIS A 386 11.28 -12.51 -5.73
C HIS A 386 11.62 -13.22 -4.42
N ILE A 387 12.90 -13.52 -4.21
CA ILE A 387 13.41 -14.11 -2.98
C ILE A 387 14.39 -13.12 -2.36
N PHE A 388 14.16 -12.72 -1.12
CA PHE A 388 14.99 -11.74 -0.39
C PHE A 388 16.26 -12.42 0.11
N ASN A 389 17.43 -11.97 -0.35
CA ASN A 389 18.74 -12.56 -0.04
C ASN A 389 19.45 -11.86 1.12
#